data_AF-A0A7W1ITU5-F1
#
_entry.id   AF-A0A7W1ITU5-F1
#
_cell.length_a   1.000
_cell.length_b   1.000
_cell.length_c   1.000
_cell.angle_alpha   90.00
_cell.angle_beta   90.00
_cell.angle_gamma   90.00
#
_symmetry.space_group_name_H-M   'P 1'
#
loop_
_entity.id
_entity.type
_entity.pdbx_description
1 polymer ?
#
loop_
_entity_poly.entity_id
_entity_poly.type
_entity_poly.pdbx_seq_one_letter_code
_entity_poly.pdbx_strand_id
1 'polypeptide(L)'
;MDVSNDSDVVKLVVGAAARLGKIVKTLASGGGCDANVFNQKGIQCANLGTGMRATHTVKEWLDLKDMYESAEITLEILRFHAETHNNTDK
;
A
#
# COMPACT_ATOMS: atom_id res chain seq x y z
N MET A 1 6.07 -11.75 4.55
CA MET A 1 5.75 -10.37 4.95
C MET A 1 4.89 -10.53 6.17
N ASP A 2 5.46 -10.32 7.36
CA ASP A 2 4.73 -10.40 8.62
C ASP A 2 4.56 -8.98 9.15
N VAL A 3 3.61 -8.26 8.56
CA VAL A 3 3.30 -6.88 8.89
C VAL A 3 1.90 -6.88 9.48
N SER A 4 1.79 -6.51 10.75
CA SER A 4 0.50 -6.44 11.46
C SER A 4 -0.43 -5.42 10.80
N ASN A 5 -1.75 -5.70 10.85
CA ASN A 5 -2.78 -4.73 10.47
C ASN A 5 -2.71 -3.44 11.30
N ASP A 6 -2.13 -3.50 12.51
CA ASP A 6 -1.95 -2.35 13.39
C ASP A 6 -0.61 -1.63 13.20
N SER A 7 0.22 -2.04 12.24
CA SER A 7 1.49 -1.39 11.93
C SER A 7 1.29 0.03 11.38
N ASP A 8 2.29 0.89 11.59
CA ASP A 8 2.23 2.28 11.16
C ASP A 8 2.11 2.40 9.64
N VAL A 9 2.79 1.54 8.88
CA VAL A 9 2.66 1.50 7.42
C VAL A 9 1.24 1.15 6.98
N VAL A 10 0.56 0.20 7.63
CA VAL A 10 -0.83 -0.16 7.28
C VAL A 10 -1.79 0.98 7.65
N LYS A 11 -1.66 1.54 8.86
CA LYS A 11 -2.49 2.67 9.32
C LYS A 11 -2.34 3.88 8.41
N LEU A 12 -1.12 4.18 7.96
CA LEU A 12 -0.84 5.27 7.04
C LEU A 12 -1.58 5.07 5.71
N VAL A 13 -1.47 3.89 5.10
CA VAL A 13 -2.16 3.57 3.83
C VAL A 13 -3.69 3.63 3.98
N VAL A 14 -4.23 3.04 5.05
CA VAL A 14 -5.69 3.04 5.30
C VAL A 14 -6.21 4.46 5.53
N GLY A 15 -5.50 5.28 6.30
CA GLY A 15 -5.86 6.68 6.54
C GLY A 15 -5.82 7.53 5.28
N ALA A 16 -4.77 7.40 4.47
CA ALA A 16 -4.65 8.09 3.19
C ALA A 16 -5.77 7.68 2.20
N ALA A 17 -6.04 6.38 2.08
CA ALA A 17 -7.13 5.89 1.22
C ALA A 17 -8.50 6.41 1.68
N ALA A 18 -8.75 6.47 3.00
CA ALA A 18 -10.00 6.97 3.55
C ALA A 18 -10.26 8.45 3.21
N ARG A 19 -9.22 9.30 3.13
CA ARG A 19 -9.35 10.70 2.69
C ARG A 19 -9.83 10.83 1.25
N LEU A 20 -9.54 9.83 0.41
CA LEU A 20 -10.02 9.75 -0.97
C LEU A 20 -11.38 9.04 -1.09
N GLY A 21 -12.01 8.66 0.02
CA GLY A 21 -13.25 7.88 0.03
C GLY A 21 -13.06 6.44 -0.47
N LYS A 22 -11.83 5.90 -0.41
CA LYS A 22 -11.50 4.56 -0.90
C LYS A 22 -11.32 3.58 0.24
N ILE A 23 -11.58 2.30 -0.05
CA ILE A 23 -11.42 1.21 0.90
C ILE A 23 -10.24 0.34 0.47
N VAL A 24 -9.21 0.27 1.32
CA VAL A 24 -8.09 -0.66 1.17
C VAL A 24 -8.26 -1.80 2.17
N LYS A 25 -8.02 -3.03 1.74
CA LYS A 25 -8.09 -4.24 2.58
C LYS A 25 -6.74 -4.92 2.62
N THR A 26 -6.36 -5.43 3.78
CA THR A 26 -5.16 -6.25 3.92
C THR A 26 -5.45 -7.68 3.47
N LEU A 27 -4.49 -8.29 2.77
CA LEU A 27 -4.58 -9.64 2.25
C LEU A 27 -3.20 -10.31 2.36
N ALA A 28 -3.19 -11.61 2.61
CA ALA A 28 -1.96 -12.40 2.48
C ALA A 28 -1.66 -12.63 0.99
N SER A 29 -0.44 -12.32 0.55
CA SER A 29 -0.03 -12.52 -0.85
C SER A 29 0.16 -13.99 -1.23
N GLY A 30 0.38 -14.88 -0.24
CA GLY A 30 0.64 -16.31 -0.46
C GLY A 30 2.04 -16.65 -1.01
N GLY A 31 2.92 -15.65 -1.19
CA GLY A 31 4.25 -15.82 -1.77
C GLY A 31 5.30 -14.83 -1.24
N GLY A 32 6.52 -14.89 -1.77
CA GLY A 32 7.62 -13.98 -1.46
C GLY A 32 7.71 -12.79 -2.44
N CYS A 33 8.15 -11.64 -1.95
CA CYS A 33 8.43 -10.43 -2.74
C CYS A 33 9.53 -9.59 -2.08
N ASP A 34 9.96 -8.49 -2.71
CA ASP A 34 11.02 -7.61 -2.20
C ASP A 34 10.73 -7.07 -0.80
N ALA A 35 9.45 -6.80 -0.49
CA ALA A 35 9.05 -6.38 0.84
C ALA A 35 9.38 -7.42 1.91
N ASN A 36 9.45 -8.73 1.61
CA ASN A 36 9.95 -9.72 2.57
C ASN A 36 11.39 -9.42 2.98
N VAL A 37 12.25 -9.04 2.02
CA VAL A 37 13.66 -8.72 2.27
C VAL A 37 13.79 -7.44 3.07
N PHE A 38 12.99 -6.40 2.78
CA PHE A 38 12.98 -5.18 3.57
C PHE A 38 12.53 -5.41 5.02
N ASN A 39 11.47 -6.20 5.22
CA ASN A 39 11.00 -6.53 6.56
C ASN A 39 12.04 -7.33 7.37
N GLN A 40 12.77 -8.27 6.74
CA GLN A 40 13.88 -8.99 7.38
C GLN A 40 15.03 -8.07 7.83
N LYS A 41 15.16 -6.90 7.19
CA LYS A 41 16.15 -5.87 7.55
C LYS A 41 15.61 -4.83 8.53
N GLY A 42 14.42 -5.04 9.10
CA GLY A 42 13.79 -4.14 10.07
C GLY A 42 13.10 -2.92 9.45
N ILE A 43 12.92 -2.88 8.12
CA ILE A 43 12.18 -1.82 7.44
C ILE A 43 10.75 -2.33 7.20
N GLN A 44 9.79 -1.79 7.95
CA GLN A 44 8.38 -2.15 7.78
C GLN A 44 7.90 -1.79 6.37
N CYS A 45 7.53 -2.80 5.59
CA CYS A 45 7.19 -2.63 4.19
C CYS A 45 5.97 -3.49 3.83
N ALA A 46 4.94 -2.85 3.28
CA ALA A 46 3.73 -3.51 2.78
C ALA A 46 3.60 -3.27 1.27
N ASN A 47 3.03 -4.25 0.56
CA ASN A 47 2.72 -4.09 -0.86
C ASN A 47 1.35 -3.41 -1.03
N LEU A 48 1.26 -2.47 -1.97
CA LEU A 48 -0.01 -1.91 -2.44
C LEU A 48 -0.41 -2.61 -3.75
N GLY A 49 -1.65 -3.08 -3.82
CA GLY A 49 -2.20 -3.66 -5.05
C GLY A 49 -2.40 -2.60 -6.13
N THR A 50 -2.06 -2.93 -7.38
CA THR A 50 -2.14 -2.03 -8.54
C THR A 50 -3.19 -2.45 -9.57
N GLY A 51 -4.04 -3.43 -9.24
CA GLY A 51 -5.15 -3.88 -10.11
C GLY A 51 -4.85 -5.05 -11.05
N MET A 52 -3.63 -5.61 -10.98
CA MET A 52 -3.22 -6.75 -11.83
C MET A 52 -4.04 -8.02 -11.58
N ARG A 53 -4.33 -8.73 -12.67
CA ARG A 53 -5.12 -9.97 -12.72
C ARG A 53 -4.45 -10.97 -13.66
N ALA A 54 -4.58 -12.26 -13.35
CA ALA A 54 -3.95 -13.35 -14.11
C ALA A 54 -2.44 -13.16 -14.33
N THR A 55 -1.73 -12.70 -13.28
CA THR A 55 -0.30 -12.42 -13.30
C THR A 55 0.52 -13.64 -13.73
N HIS A 56 1.60 -13.42 -14.48
CA HIS A 56 2.47 -14.48 -15.00
C HIS A 56 1.77 -15.44 -15.98
N THR A 57 0.74 -14.97 -16.68
CA THR A 57 0.08 -15.73 -17.76
C THR A 57 0.02 -14.90 -19.03
N VAL A 58 -0.20 -15.55 -20.18
CA VAL A 58 -0.45 -14.85 -21.46
C VAL A 58 -1.79 -14.09 -21.49
N LYS A 59 -2.61 -14.23 -20.44
CA LYS A 59 -3.89 -13.53 -20.25
C LYS A 59 -3.79 -12.43 -19.21
N GLU A 60 -2.58 -12.00 -18.84
CA GLU A 60 -2.36 -10.96 -17.85
C GLU A 60 -2.99 -9.62 -18.28
N TRP A 61 -3.67 -8.96 -17.35
CA TRP A 61 -4.37 -7.70 -17.59
C TRP A 61 -4.63 -6.95 -16.29
N LEU A 62 -5.06 -5.69 -16.40
CA LEU A 62 -5.53 -4.87 -15.29
C LEU A 62 -6.63 -3.92 -15.76
N ASP A 63 -7.44 -3.42 -14.84
CA ASP A 63 -8.35 -2.30 -15.11
C ASP A 63 -7.58 -0.99 -14.95
N LEU A 64 -7.64 -0.10 -15.95
CA LEU A 64 -7.00 1.21 -15.86
C LEU A 64 -7.52 2.01 -14.66
N LYS A 65 -8.79 1.83 -14.28
CA LYS A 65 -9.36 2.43 -13.08
C LYS A 65 -8.57 2.04 -11.83
N ASP A 66 -8.29 0.75 -11.64
CA ASP A 66 -7.53 0.27 -10.47
C ASP A 66 -6.10 0.84 -10.47
N MET A 67 -5.46 0.93 -11.65
CA MET A 67 -4.12 1.51 -11.77
C MET A 67 -4.10 2.99 -11.39
N TYR A 68 -5.03 3.80 -11.93
CA TYR A 68 -5.17 5.21 -11.55
C TYR A 68 -5.48 5.36 -10.07
N GLU A 69 -6.37 4.54 -9.53
CA GLU A 69 -6.71 4.59 -8.12
C GLU A 69 -5.51 4.28 -7.21
N SER A 70 -4.65 3.33 -7.60
CA SER A 70 -3.42 3.01 -6.87
C SER A 70 -2.41 4.17 -6.89
N ALA A 71 -2.33 4.91 -8.00
CA ALA A 71 -1.47 6.09 -8.11
C ALA A 71 -1.98 7.24 -7.24
N GLU A 72 -3.29 7.49 -7.22
CA GLU A 72 -3.91 8.49 -6.34
C GLU A 72 -3.69 8.16 -4.87
N ILE A 73 -3.87 6.90 -4.46
CA ILE A 73 -3.60 6.45 -3.09
C ILE A 73 -2.11 6.66 -2.76
N THR A 74 -1.20 6.32 -3.66
CA THR A 74 0.25 6.52 -3.47
C THR A 74 0.59 7.99 -3.24
N LEU A 75 0.02 8.89 -4.04
CA LEU A 75 0.23 10.32 -3.87
C LEU A 75 -0.35 10.84 -2.55
N GLU A 76 -1.53 10.37 -2.16
CA GLU A 76 -2.16 10.77 -0.90
C GLU A 76 -1.41 10.23 0.32
N ILE A 77 -0.79 9.05 0.23
CA ILE A 77 0.09 8.52 1.30
C ILE A 77 1.23 9.52 1.59
N LEU A 78 1.87 10.04 0.55
CA LEU A 78 2.97 11.01 0.70
C LEU A 78 2.49 12.31 1.35
N ARG A 79 1.33 12.84 0.90
CA ARG A 79 0.73 14.05 1.46
C ARG A 79 0.33 13.87 2.92
N PHE A 80 -0.40 12.79 3.20
CA PHE A 80 -0.89 12.48 4.53
C PHE A 80 0.26 12.30 5.52
N HIS A 81 1.31 11.58 5.11
CA HIS A 81 2.52 11.41 5.92
C HIS A 81 3.18 12.75 6.24
N ALA A 82 3.42 13.61 5.23
CA ALA A 82 4.04 14.91 5.43
C ALA A 82 3.25 15.81 6.39
N GLU A 83 1.91 15.81 6.30
CA GLU A 83 1.04 16.56 7.21
C GLU A 83 1.10 16.04 8.65
N THR A 84 1.10 14.72 8.84
CA THR A 84 1.16 14.13 10.18
C THR A 84 2.47 14.44 10.91
N HIS A 85 3.60 14.53 10.19
CA HIS A 85 4.89 14.90 10.77
C HIS A 85 5.04 16.40 11.02
N ASN A 86 4.45 17.26 10.18
CA ASN A 86 4.45 18.71 10.41
C ASN A 86 3.62 19.13 11.65
N ASN A 87 2.76 18.26 12.16
CA ASN A 87 1.95 18.51 13.36
C ASN A 87 2.60 18.00 14.66
N THR A 88 3.67 17.21 14.59
CA THR A 88 4.43 16.76 15.77
C THR A 88 5.60 17.67 16.15
N ASP A 89 5.99 18.60 15.26
CA ASP A 89 7.05 19.60 15.48
C ASP A 89 6.50 20.98 15.95
N LYS A 90 5.21 21.04 16.35
CA LYS A 90 4.59 22.18 17.02
C LYS A 90 4.11 21.79 18.42
#